data_AF-A0A2W2BBF3-F1
#
_entry.id   AF-A0A2W2BBF3-F1
#
_cell.length_a   1.000
_cell.length_b   1.000
_cell.length_c   1.000
_cell.angle_alpha   90.00
_cell.angle_beta   90.00
_cell.angle_gamma   90.00
#
_symmetry.space_group_name_H-M   'P 1'
#
loop_
_entity.id
_entity.type
_entity.pdbx_description
1 polymer ?
#
loop_
_entity_poly.entity_id
_entity_poly.type
_entity_poly.pdbx_seq_one_letter_code
_entity_poly.pdbx_strand_id
1 'polypeptide(L)'
;MLGTFQTDSALVGHRHDQSFSVSTWVRLDPARGAQTVLAQDHVDRSAFRLAYEPDNGGQWVFGVAAGADDSATTYATAPATTTDQWHHLVAVLDATNRQARLYVDGTLAEAVGLNAAWQPGQASGALLVGSTTPAGPDGWLYG
;
A
#
# COMPACT_ATOMS: atom_id res chain seq x y z
N MET A 1 -22.48 -1.06 -13.45
CA MET A 1 -21.74 0.22 -13.37
C MET A 1 -20.29 -0.13 -13.07
N LEU A 2 -19.42 -0.13 -14.10
CA LEU A 2 -18.01 -0.49 -13.98
C LEU A 2 -17.28 0.58 -13.15
N GLY A 3 -16.58 0.18 -12.09
CA GLY A 3 -15.55 1.01 -11.49
C GLY A 3 -14.32 0.97 -12.39
N THR A 4 -13.97 2.09 -12.99
CA THR A 4 -12.78 2.22 -13.83
C THR A 4 -11.56 2.38 -12.93
N PHE A 5 -10.67 1.39 -12.91
CA PHE A 5 -9.32 1.55 -12.36
C PHE A 5 -8.48 2.22 -13.45
N GLN A 6 -8.06 3.47 -13.26
CA GLN A 6 -7.09 4.12 -14.15
C GLN A 6 -5.87 4.47 -13.32
N THR A 7 -4.81 3.68 -13.51
CA THR A 7 -3.49 3.95 -12.97
C THR A 7 -2.67 4.62 -14.07
N ASP A 8 -2.11 5.78 -13.79
CA ASP A 8 -1.14 6.41 -14.69
C ASP A 8 0.22 6.41 -13.99
N SER A 9 1.17 5.69 -14.60
CA SER A 9 2.62 5.76 -14.36
C SER A 9 3.13 5.44 -12.95
N ALA A 10 3.65 4.22 -12.75
CA ALA A 10 4.54 3.88 -11.63
C ALA A 10 6.00 4.17 -12.03
N LEU A 11 6.58 5.27 -11.56
CA LEU A 11 8.02 5.51 -11.69
C LEU A 11 8.75 4.70 -10.60
N VAL A 12 9.33 3.56 -10.99
CA VAL A 12 10.23 2.78 -10.14
C VAL A 12 11.64 3.34 -10.30
N GLY A 13 12.12 4.10 -9.31
CA GLY A 13 13.54 4.43 -9.19
C GLY A 13 14.33 3.22 -8.70
N HIS A 14 15.29 2.72 -9.50
CA HIS A 14 16.24 1.65 -9.14
C HIS A 14 17.59 2.31 -8.76
N ARG A 15 18.42 1.88 -7.80
CA ARG A 15 18.47 0.78 -6.81
C ARG A 15 19.83 0.89 -6.08
N HIS A 16 19.88 0.72 -4.75
CA HIS A 16 20.98 0.20 -3.91
C HIS A 16 20.43 0.02 -2.46
N ASP A 17 19.65 -1.02 -2.15
CA ASP A 17 19.04 -1.21 -0.80
C ASP A 17 17.92 -0.23 -0.37
N GLN A 18 17.30 0.48 -1.33
CA GLN A 18 16.83 1.87 -1.17
C GLN A 18 15.33 2.06 -1.05
N SER A 19 15.06 3.13 -0.32
CA SER A 19 13.86 3.95 -0.41
C SER A 19 13.17 3.92 -1.77
N PHE A 20 11.85 3.84 -1.75
CA PHE A 20 11.02 3.94 -2.94
C PHE A 20 9.83 4.85 -2.68
N SER A 21 9.22 5.32 -3.76
CA SER A 21 7.92 6.00 -3.71
C SER A 21 7.00 5.41 -4.78
N VAL A 22 5.73 5.22 -4.45
CA VAL A 22 4.68 4.87 -5.40
C VAL A 22 3.56 5.89 -5.32
N SER A 23 3.10 6.35 -6.47
CA SER A 23 2.00 7.32 -6.60
C SER A 23 0.88 6.74 -7.43
N THR A 24 -0.36 7.04 -7.07
CA THR A 24 -1.54 6.60 -7.81
C THR A 24 -2.72 7.53 -7.56
N TRP A 25 -3.59 7.67 -8.55
CA TRP A 25 -4.89 8.28 -8.38
C TRP A 25 -5.92 7.18 -8.13
N VAL A 26 -6.76 7.35 -7.11
CA VAL A 26 -7.78 6.38 -6.74
C VAL A 26 -9.13 7.04 -6.57
N ARG A 27 -10.18 6.33 -6.97
CA ARG A 27 -11.56 6.62 -6.65
C ARG A 27 -12.26 5.30 -6.35
N LEU A 28 -12.73 5.14 -5.14
CA LEU A 28 -13.27 3.89 -4.62
C LEU A 28 -14.76 4.03 -4.28
N ASP A 29 -15.41 2.88 -4.14
CA ASP A 29 -16.80 2.81 -3.70
C ASP A 29 -16.78 2.23 -2.28
N PRO A 30 -17.05 3.02 -1.24
CA PRO A 30 -16.93 2.57 0.14
C PRO A 30 -17.87 1.40 0.47
N ALA A 31 -18.92 1.17 -0.33
CA ALA A 31 -19.82 0.04 -0.18
C ALA A 31 -19.17 -1.31 -0.52
N ARG A 32 -17.99 -1.32 -1.16
CA ARG A 32 -17.25 -2.55 -1.53
C ARG A 32 -16.36 -3.09 -0.41
N GLY A 33 -16.29 -2.43 0.75
CA GLY A 33 -15.46 -2.87 1.87
C GLY A 33 -13.97 -2.60 1.64
N ALA A 34 -13.09 -3.45 2.20
CA ALA A 34 -11.64 -3.29 2.07
C ALA A 34 -11.17 -3.48 0.61
N GLN A 35 -10.31 -2.59 0.12
CA GLN A 35 -9.83 -2.61 -1.26
C GLN A 35 -8.33 -2.35 -1.31
N THR A 36 -7.56 -3.29 -1.87
CA THR A 36 -6.13 -3.08 -2.11
C THR A 36 -5.92 -2.25 -3.37
N VAL A 37 -5.19 -1.14 -3.24
CA VAL A 37 -4.84 -0.23 -4.34
C VAL A 37 -3.56 -0.68 -5.03
N LEU A 38 -2.55 -1.09 -4.24
CA LEU A 38 -1.23 -1.46 -4.75
C LEU A 38 -0.54 -2.41 -3.76
N ALA A 39 0.19 -3.41 -4.26
CA ALA A 39 1.00 -4.29 -3.43
C ALA A 39 2.29 -4.69 -4.16
N GLN A 40 3.40 -4.82 -3.44
CA GLN A 40 4.60 -5.46 -4.01
C GLN A 40 4.73 -6.84 -3.40
N ASP A 41 4.77 -7.89 -4.22
CA ASP A 41 4.86 -9.26 -3.74
C ASP A 41 6.26 -9.57 -3.16
N HIS A 42 6.34 -10.50 -2.23
CA HIS A 42 7.58 -11.17 -1.80
C HIS A 42 7.23 -12.63 -1.47
N VAL A 43 8.23 -13.52 -1.54
CA VAL A 43 8.09 -14.99 -1.64
C VAL A 43 7.06 -15.61 -0.66
N ASP A 44 6.86 -15.00 0.51
CA ASP A 44 5.89 -15.45 1.52
C ASP A 44 4.71 -14.48 1.78
N ARG A 45 4.86 -13.16 1.53
CA ARG A 45 3.83 -12.09 1.64
C ARG A 45 4.27 -10.80 0.94
N SER A 46 3.34 -9.88 0.64
CA SER A 46 3.67 -8.58 0.06
C SER A 46 4.61 -7.74 0.95
N ALA A 47 5.74 -7.28 0.40
CA ALA A 47 6.71 -6.43 1.09
C ALA A 47 6.12 -5.07 1.51
N PHE A 48 5.14 -4.57 0.75
CA PHE A 48 4.29 -3.46 1.16
C PHE A 48 2.90 -3.56 0.54
N ARG A 49 1.92 -2.88 1.16
CA ARG A 49 0.57 -2.71 0.62
C ARG A 49 0.07 -1.27 0.80
N LEU A 50 -0.61 -0.74 -0.21
CA LEU A 50 -1.45 0.46 -0.12
C LEU A 50 -2.90 0.03 -0.30
N ALA A 51 -3.76 0.33 0.66
CA ALA A 51 -5.14 -0.13 0.68
C ALA A 51 -6.10 0.91 1.28
N TYR A 52 -7.39 0.72 1.02
CA TYR A 52 -8.48 1.29 1.79
C TYR A 52 -9.02 0.23 2.74
N GLU A 53 -9.15 0.58 4.01
CA GLU A 53 -9.82 -0.21 5.04
C GLU A 53 -11.06 0.55 5.54
N PRO A 54 -12.26 -0.06 5.59
CA PRO A 54 -13.48 0.61 6.03
C PRO A 54 -13.56 0.81 7.55
N ASP A 55 -12.69 0.15 8.31
CA ASP A 55 -12.65 0.24 9.77
C ASP A 55 -12.36 1.68 10.25
N ASN A 56 -12.78 1.99 11.47
CA ASN A 56 -12.60 3.31 12.11
C ASN A 56 -13.13 4.51 11.30
N GLY A 57 -14.13 4.30 10.44
CA GLY A 57 -14.72 5.35 9.62
C GLY A 57 -14.04 5.54 8.25
N GLY A 58 -13.21 4.58 7.84
CA GLY A 58 -12.54 4.59 6.53
C GLY A 58 -11.15 5.21 6.60
N GLN A 59 -10.13 4.44 6.21
CA GLN A 59 -8.74 4.88 6.23
C GLN A 59 -7.96 4.36 5.02
N TRP A 60 -7.09 5.22 4.50
CA TRP A 60 -5.99 4.82 3.63
C TRP A 60 -4.89 4.21 4.51
N VAL A 61 -4.34 3.08 4.08
CA VAL A 61 -3.33 2.32 4.84
C VAL A 61 -2.16 2.01 3.94
N PHE A 62 -0.98 2.46 4.34
CA PHE A 62 0.29 2.02 3.80
C PHE A 62 0.98 1.11 4.83
N GLY A 63 1.01 -0.19 4.54
CA GLY A 63 1.64 -1.22 5.37
C GLY A 63 3.01 -1.62 4.81
N VAL A 64 4.01 -1.70 5.67
CA VAL A 64 5.37 -2.16 5.35
C VAL A 64 5.72 -3.33 6.27
N ALA A 65 5.88 -4.52 5.70
CA ALA A 65 6.20 -5.71 6.45
C ALA A 65 7.70 -5.74 6.82
N ALA A 66 8.02 -6.17 8.04
CA ALA A 66 9.39 -6.31 8.53
C ALA A 66 9.87 -7.78 8.62
N GLY A 67 9.02 -8.74 8.27
CA GLY A 67 9.28 -10.17 8.29
C GLY A 67 8.05 -10.95 7.79
N ALA A 68 8.03 -12.27 8.00
CA ALA A 68 6.93 -13.14 7.56
C ALA A 68 5.63 -12.99 8.40
N ASP A 69 5.75 -12.46 9.63
CA ASP A 69 4.64 -12.32 10.57
C ASP A 69 4.07 -10.89 10.59
N ASP A 70 2.74 -10.76 10.66
CA ASP A 70 2.03 -9.47 10.65
C ASP A 70 2.28 -8.62 11.91
N SER A 71 2.75 -9.24 13.00
CA SER A 71 3.10 -8.56 14.25
C SER A 71 4.23 -7.54 14.08
N ALA A 72 4.99 -7.62 12.99
CA ALA A 72 6.10 -6.72 12.70
C ALA A 72 5.77 -5.67 11.62
N THR A 73 4.53 -5.61 11.13
CA THR A 73 4.12 -4.66 10.09
C THR A 73 4.03 -3.24 10.67
N THR A 74 4.64 -2.28 9.96
CA THR A 74 4.47 -0.85 10.23
C THR A 74 3.34 -0.29 9.38
N TYR A 75 2.44 0.48 9.98
CA TYR A 75 1.30 1.09 9.30
C TYR A 75 1.38 2.61 9.37
N ALA A 76 1.40 3.27 8.21
CA ALA A 76 1.04 4.68 8.06
C ALA A 76 -0.39 4.78 7.55
N THR A 77 -1.20 5.63 8.14
CA THR A 77 -2.64 5.72 7.93
C THR A 77 -3.09 7.16 7.69
N ALA A 78 -4.20 7.30 6.98
CA ALA A 78 -4.85 8.59 6.80
C ALA A 78 -6.36 8.42 6.74
N PRO A 79 -7.16 9.32 7.31
CA PRO A 79 -8.62 9.29 7.14
C PRO A 79 -9.01 9.31 5.65
N ALA A 80 -9.97 8.47 5.28
CA ALA A 80 -10.48 8.36 3.91
C ALA A 80 -11.94 8.81 3.85
N THR A 81 -12.19 10.08 4.19
CA THR A 81 -13.55 10.62 4.41
C THR A 81 -14.40 10.77 3.14
N THR A 82 -13.80 10.75 1.95
CA THR A 82 -14.49 10.98 0.65
C THR A 82 -13.99 10.04 -0.45
N THR A 83 -14.02 8.73 -0.22
CA THR A 83 -13.46 7.75 -1.17
C THR A 83 -14.11 7.73 -2.55
N ASP A 84 -15.32 8.27 -2.71
CA ASP A 84 -16.04 8.40 -3.97
C ASP A 84 -15.51 9.51 -4.89
N GLN A 85 -14.52 10.29 -4.43
CA GLN A 85 -13.80 11.29 -5.20
C GLN A 85 -12.40 10.80 -5.59
N TRP A 86 -11.80 11.44 -6.59
CA TRP A 86 -10.42 11.16 -6.97
C TRP A 86 -9.46 11.71 -5.92
N HIS A 87 -8.62 10.82 -5.38
CA HIS A 87 -7.54 11.17 -4.47
C HIS A 87 -6.19 10.75 -5.06
N HIS A 88 -5.19 11.60 -4.90
CA HIS A 88 -3.81 11.28 -5.24
C HIS A 88 -3.08 10.74 -4.00
N LEU A 89 -2.79 9.45 -4.00
CA LEU A 89 -2.06 8.80 -2.92
C LEU A 89 -0.59 8.63 -3.29
N VAL A 90 0.30 8.97 -2.36
CA VAL A 90 1.72 8.67 -2.48
C VAL A 90 2.18 7.93 -1.24
N ALA A 91 2.74 6.74 -1.41
CA ALA A 91 3.38 5.98 -0.35
C ALA A 91 4.89 5.98 -0.56
N VAL A 92 5.64 6.30 0.50
CA VAL A 92 7.09 6.40 0.47
C VAL A 92 7.68 5.52 1.55
N LEU A 93 8.54 4.59 1.16
CA LEU A 93 9.46 3.93 2.08
C LEU A 93 10.78 4.69 2.02
N ASP A 94 11.24 5.20 3.16
CA ASP A 94 12.54 5.85 3.33
C ASP A 94 13.43 4.89 4.13
N ALA A 95 14.23 4.08 3.42
CA ALA A 95 15.12 3.10 4.03
C ALA A 95 16.25 3.78 4.83
N THR A 96 16.72 4.94 4.38
CA THR A 96 17.80 5.70 5.03
C THR A 96 17.37 6.21 6.39
N ASN A 97 16.18 6.79 6.49
CA ASN A 97 15.64 7.29 7.76
C ASN A 97 14.77 6.26 8.49
N ARG A 98 14.61 5.07 7.93
CA ARG A 98 13.73 3.99 8.43
C ARG A 98 12.31 4.47 8.69
N GLN A 99 11.68 5.08 7.69
CA GLN A 99 10.31 5.61 7.80
C GLN A 99 9.40 5.10 6.69
N ALA A 100 8.14 4.87 7.04
CA ALA A 100 7.03 4.79 6.08
C ALA A 100 6.28 6.12 6.11
N ARG A 101 5.97 6.69 4.94
CA ARG A 101 5.23 7.95 4.81
C ARG A 101 4.07 7.80 3.84
N LEU A 102 2.92 8.37 4.20
CA LEU A 102 1.72 8.40 3.38
C LEU A 102 1.31 9.85 3.12
N TYR A 103 1.09 10.18 1.85
CA TYR A 103 0.57 11.46 1.41
C TYR A 103 -0.79 11.26 0.74
N VAL A 104 -1.70 12.19 1.00
CA VAL A 104 -3.02 12.27 0.37
C VAL A 104 -3.16 13.65 -0.24
N ASP A 105 -3.46 13.72 -1.53
CA ASP A 105 -3.62 14.96 -2.30
C ASP A 105 -2.42 15.92 -2.16
N GLY A 106 -1.22 15.35 -2.12
CA GLY A 106 0.04 16.08 -2.01
C GLY A 106 0.41 16.52 -0.58
N THR A 107 -0.43 16.26 0.43
CA THR A 107 -0.16 16.60 1.82
C THR A 107 0.33 15.37 2.58
N LEU A 108 1.40 15.51 3.39
CA LEU A 108 1.87 14.44 4.28
C LEU A 108 0.80 14.17 5.35
N ALA A 109 0.18 13.00 5.29
CA ALA A 109 -0.83 12.59 6.26
C ALA A 109 -0.19 11.93 7.48
N GLU A 110 0.77 11.02 7.26
CA GLU A 110 1.49 10.36 8.34
C GLU A 110 2.92 9.98 7.94
N ALA A 111 3.83 10.06 8.91
CA ALA A 111 5.18 9.51 8.83
C ALA A 111 5.47 8.72 10.12
N VAL A 112 5.81 7.44 9.97
CA VAL A 112 6.01 6.51 11.08
C VAL A 112 7.34 5.78 10.95
N GLY A 113 7.99 5.52 12.09
CA GLY A 113 9.22 4.73 12.13
C GLY A 113 8.96 3.26 11.81
N LEU A 114 9.80 2.67 10.96
CA LEU A 114 9.73 1.25 10.65
C LEU A 114 10.06 0.40 11.88
N ASN A 115 9.48 -0.79 11.94
CA ASN A 115 9.80 -1.78 12.94
C ASN A 115 11.33 -2.04 12.99
N ALA A 116 11.86 -2.25 14.19
CA ALA A 116 13.28 -2.52 14.42
C ALA A 116 13.80 -3.72 13.60
N ALA A 117 12.95 -4.72 13.38
CA ALA A 117 13.24 -5.94 12.63
C ALA A 117 13.36 -5.73 11.11
N TRP A 118 12.82 -4.63 10.57
CA TRP A 118 12.83 -4.37 9.13
C TRP A 118 14.26 -4.29 8.61
N GLN A 119 14.57 -5.04 7.55
CA GLN A 119 15.89 -5.06 6.91
C GLN A 119 15.83 -4.55 5.47
N PRO A 120 16.82 -3.76 5.01
CA PRO A 120 16.95 -3.41 3.60
C PRO A 120 17.06 -4.66 2.72
N GLY A 121 16.33 -4.68 1.60
CA GLY A 121 16.32 -5.82 0.67
C GLY A 121 15.20 -6.84 0.88
N GLN A 122 14.37 -6.70 1.92
CA GLN A 122 13.12 -7.48 2.09
C GLN A 122 12.05 -7.13 1.03
N ALA A 123 12.19 -5.99 0.34
CA ALA A 123 11.31 -5.55 -0.75
C ALA A 123 11.89 -5.90 -2.14
N SER A 124 12.24 -7.18 -2.35
CA SER A 124 12.92 -7.65 -3.57
C SER A 124 12.03 -8.31 -4.62
N GLY A 125 10.71 -8.43 -4.40
CA GLY A 125 9.80 -9.06 -5.35
C GLY A 125 9.15 -8.10 -6.35
N ALA A 126 8.31 -8.64 -7.24
CA ALA A 126 7.70 -7.87 -8.32
C ALA A 126 6.65 -6.88 -7.79
N LEU A 127 6.61 -5.67 -8.36
CA LEU A 127 5.55 -4.69 -8.09
C LEU A 127 4.25 -5.14 -8.78
N LEU A 128 3.19 -5.42 -8.01
CA LEU A 128 1.87 -5.76 -8.52
C LEU A 128 0.96 -4.53 -8.43
N VAL A 129 0.60 -3.99 -9.59
CA VAL A 129 -0.43 -2.94 -9.69
C VAL A 129 -1.76 -3.63 -9.95
N GLY A 130 -2.70 -3.54 -9.01
CA GLY A 130 -4.06 -4.09 -9.17
C GLY A 130 -4.18 -5.62 -9.22
N SER A 131 -3.20 -6.38 -8.70
CA SER A 131 -3.24 -7.85 -8.68
C SER A 131 -2.78 -8.41 -7.33
N THR A 132 -3.49 -9.41 -6.83
CA THR A 132 -3.14 -10.19 -5.64
C THR A 132 -2.60 -11.56 -6.09
N THR A 133 -1.54 -12.06 -5.46
CA THR A 133 -1.17 -13.48 -5.48
C THR A 133 -0.58 -13.88 -4.11
N PRO A 134 -0.54 -15.18 -3.72
CA PRO A 134 -1.70 -15.90 -3.21
C PRO A 134 -1.37 -16.70 -1.93
N ALA A 135 -2.08 -16.44 -0.83
CA ALA A 135 -2.25 -17.42 0.24
C ALA A 135 -3.63 -17.23 0.87
N GLY A 136 -4.64 -17.89 0.27
CA GLY A 136 -6.00 -17.96 0.81
C GLY A 136 -6.09 -18.85 2.07
N PRO A 137 -7.26 -18.95 2.73
CA PRO A 137 -8.51 -19.29 2.04
C PRO A 137 -9.69 -18.38 2.40
N ASP A 138 -10.36 -17.84 1.38
CA ASP A 138 -11.81 -17.92 1.15
C ASP A 138 -12.32 -16.71 0.34
N GLY A 139 -13.02 -17.02 -0.76
CA GLY A 139 -13.87 -16.05 -1.46
C GLY A 139 -13.36 -15.56 -2.81
N TRP A 140 -12.92 -16.47 -3.69
CA TRP A 140 -12.80 -16.14 -5.12
C TRP A 140 -14.20 -16.00 -5.74
N LEU A 141 -14.46 -14.88 -6.42
CA LEU A 141 -15.60 -14.78 -7.34
C LEU A 141 -15.19 -15.36 -8.70
N TYR A 142 -15.96 -16.35 -9.13
CA TYR A 142 -15.89 -16.96 -10.46
C TYR A 142 -16.06 -15.92 -11.57
N GLY A 143 -15.22 -16.05 -12.61
CA GLY A 143 -15.60 -15.81 -13.99
C GLY A 143 -15.91 -17.12 -14.68
#